data_AF-B2BFH2-F1
#
_entry.id   AF-B2BFH2-F1
#
_cell.length_a   1.000
_cell.length_b   1.000
_cell.length_c   1.000
_cell.angle_alpha   90.00
_cell.angle_beta   90.00
_cell.angle_gamma   90.00
#
_symmetry.space_group_name_H-M   'P 1'
#
loop_
_entity.id
_entity.type
_entity.pdbx_description
1 polymer ?
#
loop_
_entity_poly.entity_id
_entity_poly.type
_entity_poly.pdbx_seq_one_letter_code
_entity_poly.pdbx_strand_id
1 'polypeptide(L)'
;HEFVDGALNHVVQMSKVLGEQIGNGYPVWPVAIHGHYADAGDSAALLSGALNVPMLFTGHSLGRDKLEQLLRQGRLSRDEINSTYKIMRRIEAEELSLEASEIVITSTRQEIDEQWRLYDGFDPILERKLRARIKRNVSCYGKFMPRMVVMPPGMEFHHIIPHDGDMETETEANEDGKSPDPPIWTEIMRFFSNPRKPMILALARPDPKKNLMTLVKAFGECR
;
A
#
# COMPACT_ATOMS: atom_id res chain seq x y z
N HIS A 1 27.31 6.41 3.33
CA HIS A 1 28.19 5.64 4.23
C HIS A 1 27.60 5.56 5.63
N GLU A 2 27.39 6.67 6.34
CA GLU A 2 26.86 6.66 7.72
C GLU A 2 25.54 5.89 7.93
N PHE A 3 24.55 6.04 7.03
CA PHE A 3 23.29 5.29 7.12
C PHE A 3 23.48 3.77 7.08
N VAL A 4 24.24 3.28 6.10
CA VAL A 4 24.45 1.83 5.89
C VAL A 4 25.22 1.25 7.08
N ASP A 5 26.24 1.95 7.57
CA ASP A 5 27.02 1.49 8.72
C ASP A 5 26.16 1.41 9.99
N GLY A 6 25.33 2.43 10.25
CA GLY A 6 24.38 2.43 11.37
C GLY A 6 23.34 1.33 11.27
N ALA A 7 22.77 1.13 10.08
CA ALA A 7 21.77 0.09 9.83
C ALA A 7 22.37 -1.32 9.92
N LEU A 8 23.59 -1.56 9.41
CA LEU A 8 24.29 -2.83 9.56
C LEU A 8 24.58 -3.14 11.03
N ASN A 9 25.04 -2.16 11.81
CA ASN A 9 25.22 -2.33 13.25
C ASN A 9 23.91 -2.70 13.95
N HIS A 10 22.80 -2.07 13.56
CA HIS A 10 21.49 -2.41 14.08
C HIS A 10 21.06 -3.85 13.70
N VAL A 11 21.25 -4.26 12.45
CA VAL A 11 20.96 -5.63 11.98
C VAL A 11 21.80 -6.65 12.73
N VAL A 12 23.09 -6.41 12.93
CA VAL A 12 23.98 -7.29 13.71
C VAL A 12 23.49 -7.42 15.15
N GLN A 13 23.07 -6.31 15.77
CA GLN A 13 22.56 -6.33 17.14
C GLN A 13 21.25 -7.12 17.23
N MET A 14 20.30 -6.86 16.33
CA MET A 14 19.03 -7.60 16.27
C MET A 14 19.24 -9.08 15.98
N SER A 15 20.20 -9.42 15.12
CA SER A 15 20.58 -10.80 14.81
C SER A 15 21.02 -11.57 16.05
N LYS A 16 21.79 -10.95 16.94
CA LYS A 16 22.20 -11.54 18.22
C LYS A 16 21.04 -11.71 19.18
N VAL A 17 20.23 -10.66 19.35
CA VAL A 17 19.05 -10.69 20.25
C VAL A 17 18.05 -11.77 19.82
N LEU A 18 17.75 -11.87 18.52
CA LEU A 18 16.90 -12.93 17.99
C LEU A 18 17.56 -14.31 18.13
N GLY A 19 18.89 -14.38 18.02
CA GLY A 19 19.65 -15.60 18.26
C GLY A 19 19.42 -16.18 19.65
N GLU A 20 19.39 -15.33 20.68
CA GLU A 20 19.11 -15.74 22.06
C GLU A 20 17.66 -16.21 22.26
N GLN A 21 16.70 -15.60 21.57
CA GLN A 21 15.27 -15.90 21.74
C GLN A 21 14.79 -17.10 20.92
N ILE A 22 15.21 -17.18 19.66
CA ILE A 22 14.68 -18.13 18.67
C ILE A 22 15.76 -18.90 17.90
N GLY A 23 17.03 -18.48 17.99
CA GLY A 23 18.15 -19.07 17.25
C GLY A 23 19.01 -20.05 18.04
N ASN A 24 18.56 -20.52 19.20
CA ASN A 24 19.33 -21.41 20.10
C ASN A 24 20.73 -20.85 20.47
N GLY A 25 20.84 -19.53 20.63
CA GLY A 25 22.10 -18.83 20.92
C GLY A 25 22.96 -18.49 19.71
N TYR A 26 22.56 -18.88 18.49
CA TYR A 26 23.26 -18.52 17.25
C TYR A 26 22.61 -17.30 16.58
N PRO A 27 23.40 -16.37 16.00
CA PRO A 27 22.84 -15.20 15.32
C PRO A 27 21.88 -15.57 14.18
N VAL A 28 20.72 -14.91 14.13
CA VAL A 28 19.72 -15.09 13.07
C VAL A 28 19.85 -13.96 12.07
N TRP A 29 20.16 -14.27 10.81
CA TRP A 29 20.32 -13.27 9.76
C TRP A 29 19.04 -13.11 8.94
N PRO A 30 18.74 -11.88 8.45
CA PRO A 30 17.65 -11.69 7.50
C PRO A 30 17.93 -12.48 6.23
N VAL A 31 16.92 -13.18 5.73
CA VAL A 31 16.98 -13.93 4.46
C VAL A 31 16.48 -13.12 3.27
N ALA A 32 15.80 -12.00 3.55
CA ALA A 32 15.29 -11.05 2.58
C ALA A 32 15.05 -9.70 3.27
N ILE A 33 14.94 -8.63 2.50
CA ILE A 33 14.57 -7.29 2.97
C ILE A 33 13.33 -6.83 2.21
N HIS A 34 12.34 -6.30 2.91
CA HIS A 34 11.13 -5.77 2.30
C HIS A 34 11.04 -4.26 2.50
N GLY A 35 11.22 -3.50 1.43
CA GLY A 35 11.04 -2.04 1.42
C GLY A 35 9.57 -1.65 1.26
N HIS A 36 9.12 -0.64 1.98
CA HIS A 36 7.77 -0.08 1.88
C HIS A 36 7.84 1.43 1.64
N TYR A 37 7.13 1.94 0.63
CA TYR A 37 7.23 3.33 0.17
C TYR A 37 8.63 3.68 -0.38
N ALA A 38 8.73 4.81 -1.07
CA ALA A 38 9.92 5.21 -1.81
C ALA A 38 11.18 5.38 -0.91
N ASP A 39 11.01 6.00 0.25
CA ASP A 39 12.07 6.31 1.21
C ASP A 39 12.67 5.05 1.85
N ALA A 40 11.84 4.14 2.35
CA ALA A 40 12.34 2.87 2.86
C ALA A 40 12.78 1.95 1.72
N GLY A 41 12.24 2.09 0.52
CA GLY A 41 12.70 1.41 -0.69
C GLY A 41 14.16 1.74 -1.04
N ASP A 42 14.50 3.03 -1.11
CA ASP A 42 15.88 3.52 -1.32
C ASP A 42 16.84 2.93 -0.27
N SER A 43 16.44 3.00 1.00
CA SER A 43 17.19 2.43 2.11
C SER A 43 17.35 0.90 2.02
N ALA A 44 16.27 0.20 1.65
CA ALA A 44 16.24 -1.25 1.52
C ALA A 44 17.09 -1.74 0.34
N ALA A 45 17.14 -1.00 -0.77
CA ALA A 45 18.01 -1.30 -1.90
C ALA A 45 19.49 -1.31 -1.50
N LEU A 46 19.92 -0.28 -0.75
CA LEU A 46 21.29 -0.21 -0.22
C LEU A 46 21.59 -1.35 0.75
N LEU A 47 20.66 -1.67 1.65
CA LEU A 47 20.84 -2.75 2.63
C LEU A 47 20.84 -4.13 1.98
N SER A 48 19.99 -4.35 0.98
CA SER A 48 19.93 -5.61 0.23
C SER A 48 21.27 -5.86 -0.48
N GLY A 49 21.83 -4.83 -1.11
CA GLY A 49 23.17 -4.90 -1.70
C GLY A 49 24.27 -5.15 -0.67
N ALA A 50 24.23 -4.47 0.48
CA ALA A 50 25.24 -4.62 1.53
C ALA A 50 25.22 -5.98 2.23
N LEU A 51 24.02 -6.53 2.47
CA LEU A 51 23.82 -7.84 3.11
C LEU A 51 23.83 -9.00 2.10
N ASN A 52 23.77 -8.69 0.80
CA ASN A 52 23.65 -9.66 -0.29
C ASN A 52 22.46 -10.62 -0.11
N VAL A 53 21.29 -10.06 0.19
CA VAL A 53 20.04 -10.80 0.38
C VAL A 53 18.96 -10.23 -0.54
N PRO A 54 18.01 -11.05 -1.03
CA PRO A 54 16.98 -10.61 -1.97
C PRO A 54 16.10 -9.50 -1.39
N MET A 55 15.76 -8.53 -2.24
CA MET A 55 14.84 -7.45 -1.91
C MET A 55 13.43 -7.72 -2.44
N LEU A 56 12.44 -7.47 -1.59
CA LEU A 56 11.03 -7.33 -1.94
C LEU A 56 10.64 -5.86 -1.80
N PHE A 57 9.66 -5.40 -2.58
CA PHE A 57 9.21 -4.02 -2.51
C PHE A 57 7.71 -3.85 -2.62
N THR A 58 7.16 -2.90 -1.87
CA THR A 58 5.77 -2.46 -1.97
C THR A 58 5.72 -0.94 -1.98
N GLY A 59 5.28 -0.36 -3.10
CA GLY A 59 5.24 1.09 -3.28
C GLY A 59 4.16 1.78 -2.44
N HIS A 60 3.00 1.14 -2.24
CA HIS A 60 1.76 1.66 -1.61
C HIS A 60 1.13 2.88 -2.28
N SER A 61 1.93 3.81 -2.77
CA SER A 61 1.57 4.97 -3.56
C SER A 61 2.76 5.29 -4.45
N LEU A 62 2.51 5.63 -5.71
CA LEU A 62 3.56 5.82 -6.71
C LEU A 62 3.69 7.29 -7.13
N GLY A 63 4.93 7.78 -7.17
CA GLY A 63 5.26 9.15 -7.55
C GLY A 63 4.87 9.51 -8.98
N ARG A 64 5.06 8.63 -9.96
CA ARG A 64 4.70 8.90 -11.38
C ARG A 64 3.19 9.02 -11.57
N ASP A 65 2.40 8.10 -11.00
CA ASP A 65 0.93 8.18 -11.00
C ASP A 65 0.45 9.48 -10.31
N LYS A 66 1.05 9.80 -9.15
CA LYS A 66 0.73 11.04 -8.43
C LYS A 66 1.03 12.28 -9.24
N LEU A 67 2.17 12.32 -9.92
CA LEU A 67 2.58 13.42 -10.79
C LEU A 67 1.60 13.59 -11.95
N GLU A 68 1.24 12.50 -12.63
CA GLU A 68 0.29 12.53 -13.74
C GLU A 68 -1.07 13.09 -13.30
N GLN A 69 -1.58 12.64 -12.15
CA GLN A 69 -2.82 13.16 -11.58
C GLN A 69 -2.75 14.66 -11.27
N LEU A 70 -1.64 15.14 -10.71
CA LEU A 70 -1.47 16.56 -10.37
C LEU A 70 -1.36 17.43 -11.63
N LEU A 71 -0.64 16.97 -12.65
CA LEU A 71 -0.53 17.67 -13.93
C LEU A 71 -1.88 17.73 -14.66
N ARG A 72 -2.68 16.66 -14.64
CA ARG A 72 -4.03 16.65 -15.22
C ARG A 72 -4.98 17.67 -14.58
N GLN A 73 -4.77 18.03 -13.32
CA GLN A 73 -5.57 19.09 -12.68
C GLN A 73 -5.25 20.49 -13.22
N GLY A 74 -4.10 20.67 -13.88
CA GLY A 74 -3.71 21.92 -14.53
C GLY A 74 -3.47 23.11 -13.59
N ARG A 75 -3.47 22.90 -12.27
CA ARG A 75 -3.34 23.97 -11.26
C ARG A 75 -1.90 24.37 -10.97
N LEU A 76 -0.96 23.44 -11.18
CA LEU A 76 0.45 23.61 -10.86
C LEU A 76 1.28 23.09 -12.04
N SER A 77 2.34 23.81 -12.38
CA SER A 77 3.38 23.34 -13.28
C SER A 77 4.18 22.19 -12.66
N ARG A 78 4.89 21.44 -13.51
CA ARG A 78 5.78 20.35 -13.06
C ARG A 78 6.81 20.81 -12.03
N ASP A 79 7.35 22.02 -12.22
CA ASP A 79 8.38 22.57 -11.33
C ASP A 79 7.80 22.97 -9.97
N GLU A 80 6.60 23.55 -9.94
CA GLU A 80 5.89 23.86 -8.70
C GLU A 80 5.52 22.60 -7.92
N ILE A 81 5.06 21.55 -8.62
CA ILE A 81 4.78 20.23 -8.04
C ILE A 81 6.07 19.66 -7.43
N ASN A 82 7.18 19.70 -8.16
CA ASN A 82 8.44 19.16 -7.67
C ASN A 82 8.99 19.96 -6.49
N SER A 83 8.89 21.28 -6.52
CA SER A 83 9.31 22.15 -5.42
C SER A 83 8.55 21.82 -4.13
N THR A 84 7.23 21.62 -4.24
CA THR A 84 6.31 21.37 -3.12
C THR A 84 6.43 19.95 -2.57
N TYR A 85 6.39 18.93 -3.43
CA TYR A 85 6.26 17.54 -3.03
C TYR A 85 7.56 16.73 -3.12
N LYS A 86 8.64 17.34 -3.62
CA LYS A 86 9.91 16.65 -3.94
C LYS A 86 9.68 15.40 -4.80
N ILE A 87 8.73 15.50 -5.73
CA ILE A 87 8.18 14.34 -6.46
C ILE A 87 9.26 13.64 -7.30
N MET A 88 10.24 14.37 -7.83
CA MET A 88 11.30 13.78 -8.64
C MET A 88 12.24 12.92 -7.79
N ARG A 89 12.59 13.35 -6.57
CA ARG A 89 13.40 12.56 -5.64
C ARG A 89 12.69 11.27 -5.23
N ARG A 90 11.37 11.35 -5.05
CA ARG A 90 10.54 10.18 -4.78
C ARG A 90 10.52 9.20 -5.96
N ILE A 91 10.31 9.69 -7.18
CA ILE A 91 10.31 8.84 -8.39
C ILE A 91 11.66 8.17 -8.58
N GLU A 92 12.77 8.89 -8.36
CA GLU A 92 14.13 8.33 -8.42
C GLU A 92 14.32 7.19 -7.40
N ALA A 93 13.89 7.39 -6.16
CA ALA A 93 13.92 6.35 -5.14
C ALA A 93 13.07 5.13 -5.50
N GLU A 94 11.91 5.33 -6.12
CA GLU A 94 11.04 4.26 -6.60
C GLU A 94 11.66 3.49 -7.79
N GLU A 95 12.32 4.17 -8.74
CA GLU A 95 13.06 3.53 -9.85
C GLU A 95 14.22 2.67 -9.32
N LEU A 96 15.01 3.20 -8.38
CA LEU A 96 16.09 2.44 -7.74
C LEU A 96 15.56 1.20 -7.01
N SER A 97 14.46 1.37 -6.27
CA SER A 97 13.82 0.27 -5.55
C SER A 97 13.30 -0.80 -6.51
N LEU A 98 12.71 -0.38 -7.63
CA LEU A 98 12.19 -1.25 -8.68
C LEU A 98 13.31 -2.06 -9.34
N GLU A 99 14.46 -1.44 -9.60
CA GLU A 99 15.65 -2.09 -10.16
C GLU A 99 16.27 -3.10 -9.19
N ALA A 100 16.39 -2.75 -7.90
CA ALA A 100 16.99 -3.60 -6.88
C ALA A 100 16.11 -4.79 -6.45
N SER A 101 14.80 -4.72 -6.72
CA SER A 101 13.85 -5.72 -6.24
C SER A 101 13.81 -6.99 -7.06
N GLU A 102 13.77 -8.14 -6.40
CA GLU A 102 13.44 -9.41 -7.06
C GLU A 102 11.93 -9.55 -7.30
N ILE A 103 11.14 -9.07 -6.33
CA ILE A 103 9.68 -9.14 -6.31
C ILE A 103 9.11 -7.78 -5.91
N VAL A 104 8.12 -7.33 -6.65
CA VAL A 104 7.29 -6.18 -6.28
C VAL A 104 5.88 -6.68 -5.97
N ILE A 105 5.42 -6.37 -4.76
CA ILE A 105 4.09 -6.73 -4.28
C ILE A 105 3.17 -5.53 -4.48
N THR A 106 2.04 -5.77 -5.16
CA THR A 106 1.01 -4.78 -5.45
C THR A 106 -0.33 -5.20 -4.86
N SER A 107 -1.22 -4.25 -4.58
CA SER A 107 -2.54 -4.56 -4.05
C SER A 107 -3.49 -5.05 -5.15
N THR A 108 -3.30 -4.57 -6.39
CA THR A 108 -4.18 -4.88 -7.52
C THR A 108 -3.40 -5.13 -8.81
N ARG A 109 -4.08 -5.71 -9.80
CA ARG A 109 -3.57 -5.82 -11.18
C ARG A 109 -3.48 -4.45 -11.86
N GLN A 110 -4.45 -3.58 -11.58
CA GLN A 110 -4.49 -2.21 -12.11
C GLN A 110 -3.22 -1.43 -11.74
N GLU A 111 -2.77 -1.56 -10.49
CA GLU A 111 -1.51 -0.94 -10.03
C GLU A 111 -0.32 -1.34 -10.92
N ILE A 112 -0.24 -2.61 -11.34
CA ILE A 112 0.83 -3.10 -12.23
C ILE A 112 0.69 -2.51 -13.64
N ASP A 113 -0.49 -2.65 -14.23
CA ASP A 113 -0.69 -2.38 -15.66
C ASP A 113 -0.82 -0.89 -15.97
N GLU A 114 -1.26 -0.07 -15.01
CA GLU A 114 -1.51 1.37 -15.19
C GLU A 114 -0.50 2.26 -14.47
N GLN A 115 -0.03 1.89 -13.27
CA GLN A 115 0.83 2.76 -12.48
C GLN A 115 2.31 2.37 -12.56
N TRP A 116 2.65 1.10 -12.29
CA TRP A 116 4.03 0.62 -12.41
C TRP A 116 4.56 0.66 -13.84
N ARG A 117 3.68 0.46 -14.84
CA ARG A 117 4.01 0.65 -16.26
C ARG A 117 4.54 2.05 -16.58
N LEU A 118 4.28 3.06 -15.74
CA LEU A 118 4.79 4.41 -15.98
C LEU A 118 6.30 4.52 -15.74
N TYR A 119 6.93 3.56 -15.05
CA TYR A 119 8.33 3.60 -14.66
C TYR A 119 9.23 3.01 -15.74
N ASP A 120 10.44 3.55 -15.86
CA ASP A 120 11.37 3.14 -16.92
C ASP A 120 11.97 1.75 -16.62
N GLY A 121 12.13 1.42 -15.33
CA GLY A 121 12.61 0.11 -14.87
C GLY A 121 11.64 -1.06 -15.09
N PHE A 122 10.41 -0.83 -15.58
CA PHE A 122 9.42 -1.90 -15.74
C PHE A 122 8.53 -1.75 -16.97
N ASP A 123 8.51 -2.81 -17.80
CA ASP A 123 7.57 -2.95 -18.90
C ASP A 123 6.82 -4.30 -18.79
N PRO A 124 5.47 -4.31 -18.69
CA PRO A 124 4.70 -5.54 -18.53
C PRO A 124 4.85 -6.56 -19.66
N ILE A 125 5.13 -6.11 -20.89
CA ILE A 125 5.29 -6.99 -22.05
C ILE A 125 6.68 -7.63 -22.01
N LEU A 126 7.70 -6.83 -21.72
CA LEU A 126 9.08 -7.29 -21.60
C LEU A 126 9.24 -8.25 -20.42
N GLU A 127 8.64 -7.97 -19.27
CA GLU A 127 8.66 -8.86 -18.10
C GLU A 127 8.11 -10.25 -18.48
N ARG A 128 6.95 -10.31 -19.12
CA ARG A 128 6.33 -11.57 -19.57
C ARG A 128 7.21 -12.32 -20.55
N LYS A 129 7.86 -11.61 -21.49
CA LYS A 129 8.80 -12.19 -22.45
C LYS A 129 10.03 -12.77 -21.74
N LEU A 130 10.62 -12.04 -20.80
CA LEU A 130 11.77 -12.50 -20.01
C LEU A 130 11.40 -13.75 -19.20
N ARG A 131 10.25 -13.75 -18.51
CA ARG A 131 9.73 -14.92 -17.78
C ARG A 131 9.58 -16.14 -18.68
N ALA A 132 8.99 -15.96 -19.86
CA ALA A 132 8.79 -17.05 -20.82
C ALA A 132 10.11 -17.62 -21.35
N ARG A 133 11.15 -16.79 -21.47
CA ARG A 133 12.51 -17.24 -21.85
C ARG A 133 13.20 -17.98 -20.71
N ILE A 134 13.16 -17.44 -19.49
CA ILE A 134 13.72 -18.08 -18.29
C ILE A 134 13.09 -19.46 -18.08
N LYS A 135 11.77 -19.59 -18.21
CA LYS A 135 11.06 -20.88 -18.12
C LYS A 135 11.52 -21.91 -19.15
N ARG A 136 11.98 -21.46 -20.32
CA ARG A 136 12.51 -22.32 -21.40
C ARG A 136 14.02 -22.50 -21.33
N ASN A 137 14.65 -22.05 -20.23
CA ASN A 137 16.10 -22.05 -20.05
C ASN A 137 16.86 -21.31 -21.17
N VAL A 138 16.26 -20.25 -21.71
CA VAL A 138 16.84 -19.42 -22.77
C VAL A 138 17.49 -18.20 -22.14
N SER A 139 18.76 -17.94 -22.47
CA SER A 139 19.51 -16.78 -21.99
C SER A 139 18.76 -15.46 -22.26
N CYS A 140 18.78 -14.59 -21.25
CA CYS A 140 18.23 -13.23 -21.31
C CYS A 140 19.33 -12.16 -21.42
N TYR A 141 20.60 -12.55 -21.64
CA TYR A 141 21.74 -11.63 -21.78
C TYR A 141 21.85 -10.60 -20.64
N GLY A 142 21.63 -11.06 -19.40
CA GLY A 142 21.67 -10.20 -18.22
C GLY A 142 20.45 -9.29 -18.05
N LYS A 143 19.48 -9.29 -18.97
CA LYS A 143 18.23 -8.54 -18.79
C LYS A 143 17.39 -9.16 -17.69
N PHE A 144 17.00 -8.33 -16.74
CA PHE A 144 16.20 -8.68 -15.59
C PHE A 144 15.04 -7.69 -15.44
N MET A 145 13.91 -8.17 -14.92
CA MET A 145 12.81 -7.35 -14.46
C MET A 145 12.21 -7.98 -13.20
N PRO A 146 11.79 -7.17 -12.22
CA PRO A 146 11.17 -7.66 -11.00
C PRO A 146 9.91 -8.48 -11.29
N ARG A 147 9.62 -9.46 -10.43
CA ARG A 147 8.36 -10.20 -10.51
C ARG A 147 7.25 -9.40 -9.85
N MET A 148 6.24 -9.03 -10.60
CA MET A 148 5.04 -8.39 -10.03
C MET A 148 4.08 -9.44 -9.45
N VAL A 149 3.70 -9.28 -8.18
CA VAL A 149 2.79 -10.19 -7.47
C VAL A 149 1.65 -9.39 -6.85
N VAL A 150 0.41 -9.76 -7.19
CA VAL A 150 -0.78 -9.15 -6.60
C VAL A 150 -1.09 -9.86 -5.28
N MET A 151 -1.01 -9.12 -4.17
CA MET A 151 -1.45 -9.55 -2.83
C MET A 151 -2.42 -8.50 -2.27
N PRO A 152 -3.73 -8.68 -2.47
CA PRO A 152 -4.73 -7.76 -1.96
C PRO A 152 -4.63 -7.67 -0.43
N PRO A 153 -4.74 -6.47 0.17
CA PRO A 153 -4.76 -6.33 1.62
C PRO A 153 -5.99 -7.02 2.21
N GLY A 154 -5.82 -7.63 3.39
CA GLY A 154 -6.91 -8.21 4.17
C GLY A 154 -7.51 -7.21 5.17
N MET A 155 -8.66 -7.57 5.73
CA MET A 155 -9.20 -6.96 6.95
C MET A 155 -9.19 -7.98 8.08
N GLU A 156 -8.87 -7.53 9.29
CA GLU A 156 -8.98 -8.37 10.49
C GLU A 156 -10.42 -8.36 11.00
N PHE A 157 -11.03 -9.54 11.10
CA PHE A 157 -12.44 -9.68 11.44
C PHE A 157 -12.72 -9.81 12.95
N HIS A 158 -11.70 -9.96 13.81
CA HIS A 158 -11.90 -10.17 15.25
C HIS A 158 -12.73 -9.06 15.94
N HIS A 159 -12.73 -7.85 15.37
CA HIS A 159 -13.44 -6.69 15.89
C HIS A 159 -14.68 -6.33 15.07
N ILE A 160 -15.02 -7.13 14.05
CA ILE A 160 -16.21 -6.95 13.23
C ILE A 160 -17.20 -8.02 13.66
N ILE A 161 -18.17 -7.63 14.49
CA ILE A 161 -19.31 -8.48 14.82
C ILE A 161 -20.33 -8.28 13.69
N PRO A 162 -20.61 -9.29 12.86
CA PRO A 162 -21.67 -9.20 11.87
C PRO A 162 -22.98 -9.03 12.62
N HIS A 163 -23.69 -7.94 12.36
CA HIS A 163 -25.12 -7.90 12.64
C HIS A 163 -25.79 -8.57 11.44
N ASP A 164 -26.41 -9.74 11.66
CA ASP A 164 -27.33 -10.34 10.71
C ASP A 164 -28.53 -9.39 10.57
N GLY A 165 -28.39 -8.40 9.68
CA GLY A 165 -29.47 -7.56 9.23
C GLY A 165 -30.23 -8.33 8.17
N ASP A 166 -31.40 -8.85 8.53
CA ASP A 166 -32.31 -9.63 7.72
C ASP A 166 -32.40 -9.13 6.25
N MET A 167 -31.70 -9.82 5.36
CA MET A 167 -32.15 -10.00 3.98
C MET A 167 -33.05 -11.23 4.03
N GLU A 168 -34.36 -10.99 4.05
CA GLU A 168 -35.44 -11.98 3.88
C GLU A 168 -35.69 -12.96 5.03
N THR A 169 -36.28 -12.49 6.13
CA THR A 169 -37.34 -13.27 6.82
C THR A 169 -38.23 -12.33 7.62
N GLU A 170 -39.49 -12.21 7.21
CA GLU A 170 -40.58 -11.78 8.09
C GLU A 170 -40.74 -12.85 9.18
N THR A 171 -40.04 -12.69 10.30
CA THR A 171 -40.33 -13.46 11.51
C THR A 171 -40.58 -12.51 12.67
N GLU A 172 -41.68 -12.79 13.34
CA GLU A 172 -42.34 -11.97 14.34
C GLU A 172 -41.40 -11.47 15.44
N ALA A 173 -41.64 -10.23 15.84
CA ALA A 173 -40.83 -9.48 16.79
C ALA A 173 -40.71 -10.20 18.14
N ASN A 174 -39.47 -10.51 18.52
CA ASN A 174 -39.06 -10.56 19.92
C ASN A 174 -38.19 -9.33 20.20
N GLU A 175 -38.69 -8.39 21.01
CA GLU A 175 -38.07 -7.09 21.29
C GLU A 175 -36.85 -7.13 22.23
N ASP A 176 -36.41 -8.30 22.70
CA ASP A 176 -35.37 -8.43 23.74
C ASP A 176 -33.93 -8.68 23.23
N GLY A 177 -33.69 -8.60 21.91
CA GLY A 177 -32.40 -8.91 21.30
C GLY A 177 -31.53 -7.72 20.87
N LYS A 178 -31.96 -6.47 21.10
CA LYS A 178 -31.21 -5.30 20.64
C LYS A 178 -29.96 -5.10 21.49
N SER A 179 -28.80 -5.36 20.90
CA SER A 179 -27.53 -4.89 21.42
C SER A 179 -27.66 -3.40 21.78
N PRO A 180 -27.23 -2.97 22.98
CA PRO A 180 -27.36 -1.59 23.40
C PRO A 180 -26.72 -0.63 22.39
N ASP A 181 -27.38 0.51 22.18
CA ASP A 181 -26.90 1.53 21.23
C ASP A 181 -25.43 1.87 21.55
N PRO A 182 -24.55 1.93 20.53
CA PRO A 182 -23.14 2.24 20.75
C PRO A 182 -22.98 3.59 21.45
N PRO A 183 -21.94 3.80 22.28
CA PRO A 183 -21.72 5.08 22.99
C PRO A 183 -21.69 6.32 22.08
N ILE A 184 -21.29 6.14 20.80
CA ILE A 184 -21.26 7.22 19.79
C ILE A 184 -22.64 7.60 19.25
N TRP A 185 -23.68 6.82 19.53
CA TRP A 185 -25.01 6.98 18.96
C TRP A 185 -25.60 8.35 19.30
N THR A 186 -25.52 8.79 20.56
CA THR A 186 -26.03 10.10 21.00
C THR A 186 -25.30 11.26 20.30
N GLU A 187 -23.99 11.12 20.09
CA GLU A 187 -23.16 12.12 19.40
C GLU A 187 -23.50 12.26 17.91
N ILE A 188 -23.95 11.17 17.28
CA ILE A 188 -24.35 11.13 15.87
C ILE A 188 -25.80 11.59 15.71
N MET A 189 -26.72 11.06 16.53
CA MET A 189 -28.16 11.26 16.40
C MET A 189 -28.59 12.71 16.57
N ARG A 190 -27.84 13.52 17.33
CA ARG A 190 -28.13 14.96 17.48
C ARG A 190 -28.09 15.75 16.16
N PHE A 191 -27.45 15.21 15.11
CA PHE A 191 -27.38 15.86 13.80
C PHE A 191 -28.49 15.43 12.83
N PHE A 192 -29.30 14.42 13.17
CA PHE A 192 -30.37 13.92 12.31
C PHE A 192 -31.74 14.50 12.69
N SER A 193 -32.42 15.14 11.73
CA SER A 193 -33.81 15.60 11.94
C SER A 193 -34.82 14.44 12.01
N ASN A 194 -34.52 13.33 11.34
CA ASN A 194 -35.31 12.10 11.45
C ASN A 194 -34.35 10.89 11.57
N PRO A 195 -34.06 10.45 12.80
CA PRO A 195 -33.21 9.29 13.09
C PRO A 195 -33.68 7.96 12.46
N ARG A 196 -34.93 7.86 12.02
CA ARG A 196 -35.48 6.63 11.42
C ARG A 196 -35.21 6.51 9.92
N LYS A 197 -34.68 7.54 9.26
CA LYS A 197 -34.29 7.44 7.85
C LYS A 197 -33.01 6.60 7.72
N PRO A 198 -32.88 5.77 6.68
CA PRO A 198 -31.66 5.01 6.43
C PRO A 198 -30.46 5.95 6.29
N MET A 199 -29.36 5.61 6.96
CA MET A 199 -28.13 6.40 6.98
C MET A 199 -27.18 5.96 5.86
N ILE A 200 -26.57 6.93 5.18
CA ILE A 200 -25.39 6.68 4.36
C ILE A 200 -24.16 6.95 5.22
N LEU A 201 -23.40 5.91 5.54
CA LEU A 201 -22.17 6.01 6.34
C LEU A 201 -20.94 5.99 5.41
N ALA A 202 -20.11 7.03 5.50
CA ALA A 202 -18.81 7.09 4.84
C ALA A 202 -17.73 7.45 5.86
N LEU A 203 -16.74 6.56 6.04
CA LEU A 203 -15.63 6.75 6.97
C LEU A 203 -14.32 6.84 6.18
N ALA A 204 -13.62 7.96 6.31
CA ALA A 204 -12.31 8.16 5.73
C ALA A 204 -11.51 9.17 6.56
N ARG A 205 -10.18 9.19 6.40
CA ARG A 205 -9.35 10.26 6.95
C ARG A 205 -9.83 11.61 6.38
N PRO A 206 -9.75 12.71 7.15
CA PRO A 206 -10.06 14.06 6.67
C PRO A 206 -8.96 14.55 5.73
N ASP A 207 -8.92 13.98 4.52
CA ASP A 207 -8.00 14.32 3.43
C ASP A 207 -8.85 14.81 2.23
N PRO A 208 -8.55 15.98 1.64
CA PRO A 208 -9.25 16.50 0.47
C PRO A 208 -9.36 15.50 -0.69
N LYS A 209 -8.42 14.55 -0.83
CA LYS A 209 -8.43 13.50 -1.86
C LYS A 209 -9.55 12.48 -1.68
N LYS A 210 -10.12 12.35 -0.47
CA LYS A 210 -11.23 11.43 -0.20
C LYS A 210 -12.58 11.96 -0.66
N ASN A 211 -12.61 13.22 -1.11
CA ASN A 211 -13.74 13.87 -1.76
C ASN A 211 -15.09 13.77 -1.01
N LEU A 212 -15.04 13.72 0.33
CA LEU A 212 -16.24 13.66 1.19
C LEU A 212 -17.17 14.86 0.93
N MET A 213 -16.63 16.01 0.54
CA MET A 213 -17.41 17.19 0.18
C MET A 213 -18.32 16.98 -1.03
N THR A 214 -17.86 16.28 -2.08
CA THR A 214 -18.71 15.96 -3.23
C THR A 214 -19.81 14.98 -2.85
N LEU A 215 -19.54 14.02 -1.97
CA LEU A 215 -20.56 13.09 -1.46
C LEU A 215 -21.69 13.86 -0.76
N VAL A 216 -21.34 14.80 0.13
CA VAL A 216 -22.31 15.66 0.83
C VAL A 216 -23.10 16.50 -0.16
N LYS A 217 -22.44 17.10 -1.15
CA LYS A 217 -23.11 17.92 -2.18
C LYS A 217 -24.10 17.09 -3.02
N ALA A 218 -23.67 15.94 -3.53
CA ALA A 218 -24.52 15.06 -4.32
C ALA A 218 -25.75 14.57 -3.54
N PHE A 219 -25.58 14.25 -2.26
CA PHE A 219 -26.69 13.89 -1.39
C PHE A 219 -27.67 15.05 -1.15
N GLY A 220 -27.16 16.27 -0.96
CA GLY A 220 -27.99 17.47 -0.76
C GLY A 220 -28.71 17.97 -2.01
N GLU A 221 -28.21 17.62 -3.20
CA GLU A 221 -28.79 18.02 -4.50
C GLU A 221 -29.79 17.00 -5.07
N CYS A 222 -29.76 15.74 -4.60
CA CYS A 222 -30.81 14.75 -4.89
C CYS A 222 -32.08 15.08 -4.07
N ARG A 223 -33.03 15.75 -4.71
CA ARG A 223 -34.40 15.95 -4.20
C ARG A 223 -35.34 14.87 -4.67
#